data_AF-A0ABD0RCT9-F1
#
_entry.id   AF-A0ABD0RCT9-F1
#
_cell.length_a   1.000
_cell.length_b   1.000
_cell.length_c   1.000
_cell.angle_alpha   90.00
_cell.angle_beta   90.00
_cell.angle_gamma   90.00
#
_symmetry.space_group_name_H-M   'P 1'
#
loop_
_entity.id
_entity.type
_entity.pdbx_description
1 polymer ?
#
loop_
_entity_poly.entity_id
_entity_poly.type
_entity_poly.pdbx_seq_one_letter_code
_entity_poly.pdbx_strand_id
1 'polypeptide(L)' 'YREQEAIRLCLKHFRQHNYTEAFESLQKKTRIALEHPMLTHLHERLVLRGDFDACEELIDKA' A
#
# COMPACT_ATOMS: atom_id res chain seq x y z
N TYR A 1 -8.63 14.11 13.30
CA TYR A 1 -9.50 12.92 13.26
C TYR A 1 -10.27 12.81 11.94
N ARG A 2 -11.17 13.73 11.57
CA ARG A 2 -11.95 13.62 10.30
C ARG A 2 -11.09 13.58 9.03
N GLU A 3 -10.08 14.43 8.91
CA GLU A 3 -9.22 14.45 7.72
C GLU A 3 -8.41 13.17 7.56
N GLN A 4 -7.94 12.57 8.65
CA GLN A 4 -7.20 11.31 8.60
C GLN A 4 -8.09 10.15 8.14
N GLU A 5 -9.35 10.08 8.60
CA GLU A 5 -10.31 9.09 8.11
C GLU A 5 -10.68 9.31 6.64
N ALA A 6 -10.87 10.56 6.21
CA ALA A 6 -11.13 10.87 4.81
C ALA A 6 -9.98 10.40 3.91
N ILE A 7 -8.74 10.65 4.32
CA ILE A 7 -7.54 10.17 3.60
C ILE A 7 -7.48 8.64 3.59
N ARG A 8 -7.83 7.99 4.71
CA ARG A 8 -7.89 6.52 4.80
C ARG A 8 -8.93 5.93 3.85
N LEU A 9 -10.10 6.54 3.74
CA LEU A 9 -11.14 6.15 2.78
C LEU A 9 -10.66 6.31 1.33
N CYS A 10 -10.02 7.44 1.01
CA CYS A 10 -9.44 7.67 -0.31
C CYS A 10 -8.36 6.63 -0.66
N LEU A 11 -7.44 6.36 0.27
CA LEU A 11 -6.39 5.35 0.08
C LEU A 11 -6.99 3.95 -0.15
N LYS A 12 -8.05 3.58 0.59
CA LYS A 12 -8.76 2.31 0.38
C LYS A 12 -9.39 2.24 -1.01
N HIS A 13 -10.04 3.32 -1.43
CA HIS A 13 -10.66 3.41 -2.76
C HIS A 13 -9.61 3.28 -3.87
N PHE A 14 -8.50 4.01 -3.78
CA PHE A 14 -7.42 3.92 -4.76
C PHE A 14 -6.80 2.52 -4.82
N ARG A 15 -6.65 1.86 -3.67
CA ARG A 15 -6.14 0.49 -3.60
C ARG A 15 -7.09 -0.52 -4.24
N GLN A 16 -8.40 -0.41 -4.00
CA GLN A 16 -9.41 -1.30 -4.59
C GLN A 16 -9.56 -1.12 -6.11
N HIS A 17 -9.34 0.08 -6.61
CA HIS A 17 -9.45 0.40 -8.03
C HIS A 17 -8.11 0.33 -8.78
N ASN A 18 -7.05 -0.20 -8.15
CA ASN A 18 -5.70 -0.28 -8.73
C ASN A 18 -5.12 1.08 -9.17
N TYR A 19 -5.55 2.18 -8.55
CA TYR A 19 -4.98 3.52 -8.76
C TYR A 19 -3.70 3.70 -7.94
N THR A 20 -2.67 2.92 -8.26
CA THR A 20 -1.39 2.88 -7.54
C THR A 20 -0.71 4.24 -7.49
N GLU A 21 -0.70 4.99 -8.59
CA GLU A 21 -0.05 6.31 -8.67
C GLU A 21 -0.71 7.36 -7.76
N ALA A 22 -2.05 7.37 -7.70
CA ALA A 22 -2.81 8.25 -6.82
C ALA A 22 -2.65 7.85 -5.36
N PHE A 23 -2.64 6.54 -5.08
CA PHE A 23 -2.37 5.98 -3.75
C PHE A 23 -1.00 6.41 -3.22
N GLU A 24 0.06 6.21 -4.01
CA GLU A 24 1.44 6.58 -3.64
C GLU A 24 1.59 8.09 -3.44
N SER A 25 1.03 8.89 -4.36
CA SER A 25 1.08 10.35 -4.27
C SER A 25 0.38 10.87 -3.01
N LEU A 26 -0.80 10.34 -2.69
CA LEU A 26 -1.56 10.74 -1.52
C LEU A 26 -0.89 10.28 -0.22
N GLN A 27 -0.39 9.04 -0.18
CA GLN A 27 0.33 8.49 0.97
C GLN A 27 1.61 9.30 1.25
N LYS A 28 2.40 9.62 0.22
CA LYS A 28 3.63 10.41 0.36
C LYS A 28 3.38 11.83 0.85
N LYS A 29 2.31 12.46 0.38
CA LYS A 29 1.94 13.84 0.75
C LYS A 29 1.35 13.95 2.16
N THR A 30 0.53 12.97 2.55
CA THR A 30 -0.18 13.00 3.83
C THR A 30 0.57 12.29 4.96
N ARG A 31 1.56 11.43 4.62
CA ARG A 31 2.26 10.50 5.53
C ARG A 31 1.31 9.57 6.30
N ILE A 32 0.07 9.41 5.82
CA ILE A 32 -0.92 8.52 6.41
C ILE A 32 -0.79 7.16 5.74
N ALA A 33 -0.47 6.14 6.54
CA ALA A 33 -0.44 4.76 6.08
C ALA A 33 -1.83 4.14 6.22
N LEU A 34 -2.38 3.62 5.11
CA LEU A 34 -3.61 2.83 5.12
C LEU A 34 -3.37 1.48 5.83
N GLU A 35 -2.27 0.86 5.47
CA GLU A 35 -1.82 -0.48 5.83
C GLU A 35 -0.32 -0.41 6.20
N HIS A 36 0.19 -1.44 6.86
CA HIS A 36 1.61 -1.49 7.21
C HIS A 36 2.46 -1.42 5.93
N PRO A 37 3.55 -0.63 5.86
CA PRO A 37 4.38 -0.50 4.65
C PRO A 37 4.86 -1.86 4.11
N MET A 38 5.01 -2.85 4.99
CA MET A 38 5.28 -4.23 4.64
C MET A 38 4.20 -4.87 3.75
N LEU A 39 2.91 -4.66 4.05
CA LEU A 39 1.80 -5.17 3.23
C LEU A 39 1.74 -4.49 1.87
N THR A 40 2.05 -3.19 1.82
CA THR A 40 2.11 -2.44 0.56
C THR A 40 3.23 -2.97 -0.33
N HIS A 41 4.43 -3.21 0.22
CA HIS A 41 5.54 -3.84 -0.50
C HIS A 41 5.25 -5.28 -0.90
N LEU A 42 4.59 -6.05 -0.04
CA LEU A 42 4.19 -7.42 -0.37
C LEU A 42 3.26 -7.44 -1.58
N HIS A 43 2.24 -6.58 -1.62
CA HIS A 43 1.34 -6.50 -2.77
C HIS A 43 2.06 -6.00 -4.03
N GLU A 44 3.01 -5.07 -3.92
CA GLU A 44 3.81 -4.65 -5.08
C GLU A 44 4.63 -5.83 -5.65
N ARG A 45 5.33 -6.56 -4.79
CA ARG A 45 6.17 -7.70 -5.19
C ARG A 45 5.31 -8.87 -5.71
N LEU A 46 4.24 -9.21 -4.99
CA LEU A 46 3.41 -10.38 -5.29
C LEU A 46 2.44 -10.11 -6.44
N VAL A 47 1.71 -8.99 -6.42
CA VAL A 47 0.59 -8.71 -7.33
C VAL A 47 1.05 -7.91 -8.54
N LEU A 48 1.96 -6.94 -8.38
CA LEU A 48 2.43 -6.13 -9.51
C LEU A 48 3.62 -6.77 -10.23
N ARG A 49 4.56 -7.39 -9.52
CA ARG A 49 5.76 -8.01 -10.12
C ARG A 49 5.67 -9.52 -10.33
N GLY A 50 4.83 -10.23 -9.56
CA GLY A 50 4.81 -11.70 -9.56
C GLY A 50 6.11 -12.32 -9.03
N ASP A 51 6.81 -11.59 -8.16
CA ASP A 51 8.14 -11.93 -7.64
C ASP A 51 7.97 -12.67 -6.31
N PHE A 52 7.77 -13.99 -6.39
CA PHE A 52 7.43 -14.86 -5.25
C PHE A 52 8.60 -15.06 -4.29
N ASP A 53 9.82 -15.27 -4.81
CA ASP A 53 11.04 -15.42 -4.00
C ASP A 53 11.25 -14.21 -3.09
N ALA A 54 11.12 -13.00 -3.65
CA ALA A 54 11.25 -11.77 -2.88
C ALA A 54 10.11 -11.56 -1.88
N CYS A 55 8.91 -12.12 -2.11
CA CYS A 55 7.82 -12.10 -1.15
C CYS A 55 8.06 -13.06 0.01
N GLU A 56 8.56 -14.27 -0.27
CA GLU A 56 8.90 -15.26 0.76
C GLU A 56 10.00 -14.73 1.68
N GLU A 57 11.06 -14.12 1.14
CA GLU A 57 12.08 -13.45 1.96
C GLU A 57 11.53 -12.32 2.85
N LEU A 58 10.51 -11.61 2.37
CA LEU A 58 9.90 -10.49 3.09
C LEU A 58 9.01 -10.98 4.24
N ILE A 59 8.34 -12.12 4.06
CA ILE A 59 7.55 -12.79 5.11
C ILE A 59 8.46 -13.50 6.12
N ASP A 60 9.54 -14.13 5.67
CA ASP A 60 10.51 -14.83 6.54
C ASP A 60 11.23 -13.87 7.51
N LYS A 61 11.44 -12.61 7.08
CA LYS A 61 12.08 -11.56 7.88
C LYS A 61 11.12 -10.73 8.75
N ALA A 62 9.81 -10.99 8.70
CA ALA A 62 8.77 -10.24 9.41
C ALA A 62 8.45 -10.84 10.79
#